data_AF-A0A3M9ZJQ1-F1
#
_entry.id   AF-A0A3M9ZJQ1-F1
#
_cell.length_a   1.000
_cell.length_b   1.000
_cell.length_c   1.000
_cell.angle_alpha   90.00
_cell.angle_beta   90.00
_cell.angle_gamma   90.00
#
_symmetry.space_group_name_H-M   'P 1'
#
loop_
_entity.id
_entity.type
_entity.pdbx_description
1 polymer ?
#
loop_
_entity_poly.entity_id
_entity_poly.type
_entity_poly.pdbx_seq_one_letter_code
_entity_poly.pdbx_strand_id
1 'polypeptide(L)'
;MREGGSLEMGIIVDRAPPADRMYLERIVAGATLVTDADHAALSAWLDSRPAREGGGPRGAPALRPRDEFLTSALPMTRDVEDVLDGYERIARGEEPSGDATTADCIYHDLASYGIRAGLGREGARAELARAFFAHPFVRVVDSMIAPEAYFGRVKEWVQKNCTDVPVPSRRDLTGNVQVLYSWLERLGGGRYAVDVPGERSQRIRRVA
;
A
#
# COMPACT_ATOMS: atom_id res chain seq x y z
N MET A 1 -8.28 21.99 -47.28
CA MET A 1 -8.83 21.83 -45.92
C MET A 1 -8.60 20.39 -45.49
N ARG A 2 -7.93 20.15 -44.37
CA ARG A 2 -7.94 18.83 -43.69
C ARG A 2 -8.57 19.07 -42.32
N GLU A 3 -9.82 18.62 -42.19
CA GLU A 3 -10.53 18.43 -40.93
C GLU A 3 -9.99 17.17 -40.25
N GLY A 4 -9.86 17.18 -38.92
CA GLY A 4 -9.49 15.99 -38.15
C GLY A 4 -8.47 16.16 -37.03
N GLY A 5 -8.30 17.37 -36.47
CA GLY A 5 -7.55 17.53 -35.22
C GLY A 5 -8.46 17.24 -34.03
N SER A 6 -8.22 16.17 -33.30
CA SER A 6 -8.81 15.94 -31.98
C SER A 6 -8.41 17.11 -31.07
N LEU A 7 -9.38 17.92 -30.64
CA LEU A 7 -9.13 19.02 -29.72
C LEU A 7 -9.00 18.43 -28.31
N GLU A 8 -7.78 18.06 -27.92
CA GLU A 8 -7.45 17.67 -26.55
C GLU A 8 -7.50 18.95 -25.68
N MET A 9 -8.67 19.23 -25.09
CA MET A 9 -8.79 20.27 -24.07
C MET A 9 -8.33 19.70 -22.73
N GLY A 10 -7.03 19.80 -22.45
CA GLY A 10 -6.48 19.55 -21.13
C GLY A 10 -6.88 20.68 -20.17
N ILE A 11 -7.62 20.34 -19.11
CA ILE A 11 -7.84 21.24 -17.96
C ILE A 11 -6.93 20.77 -16.85
N ILE A 12 -6.11 21.69 -16.32
CA ILE A 12 -5.35 21.43 -15.10
C ILE A 12 -6.34 21.52 -13.94
N VAL A 13 -6.56 20.41 -13.26
CA VAL A 13 -7.34 20.36 -12.03
C VAL A 13 -6.32 20.42 -10.89
N ASP A 14 -6.34 21.49 -10.10
CA ASP A 14 -5.38 21.68 -8.99
C ASP A 14 -5.52 20.60 -7.91
N ARG A 15 -6.73 20.06 -7.74
CA ARG A 15 -7.02 18.99 -6.79
C ARG A 15 -8.16 18.10 -7.27
N ALA A 16 -7.88 16.80 -7.39
CA ALA A 16 -8.90 15.81 -7.71
C ALA A 16 -9.91 15.67 -6.55
N PRO A 17 -11.22 15.55 -6.84
CA PRO A 17 -12.22 15.18 -5.83
C PRO A 17 -11.83 13.90 -5.07
N PRO A 18 -12.25 13.71 -3.80
CA PRO A 18 -11.89 12.52 -3.02
C PRO A 18 -12.19 11.18 -3.69
N ALA A 19 -13.29 11.10 -4.45
CA ALA A 19 -13.65 9.91 -5.22
C ALA A 19 -12.64 9.59 -6.33
N ASP A 20 -12.21 10.61 -7.09
CA ASP A 20 -11.24 10.47 -8.16
C ASP A 20 -9.84 10.18 -7.59
N ARG A 21 -9.47 10.83 -6.49
CA ARG A 21 -8.23 10.56 -5.75
C ARG A 21 -8.18 9.09 -5.32
N MET A 22 -9.24 8.59 -4.68
CA MET A 22 -9.34 7.18 -4.27
C MET A 22 -9.29 6.22 -5.46
N TYR A 23 -9.93 6.57 -6.58
CA TYR A 23 -9.87 5.78 -7.81
C TYR A 23 -8.43 5.63 -8.33
N LEU A 24 -7.67 6.73 -8.41
CA LEU A 24 -6.28 6.71 -8.82
C LEU A 24 -5.40 5.89 -7.87
N GLU A 25 -5.61 6.02 -6.56
CA GLU A 25 -4.86 5.26 -5.55
C GLU A 25 -5.12 3.76 -5.66
N ARG A 26 -6.34 3.34 -6.01
CA ARG A 26 -6.63 1.92 -6.29
C ARG A 26 -5.94 1.42 -7.55
N ILE A 27 -5.76 2.26 -8.58
CA ILE A 27 -4.96 1.90 -9.76
C ILE A 27 -3.51 1.68 -9.35
N VAL A 28 -2.94 2.59 -8.55
CA VAL A 28 -1.57 2.48 -8.05
C VAL A 28 -1.40 1.22 -7.19
N ALA A 29 -2.32 0.95 -6.26
CA ALA A 29 -2.29 -0.23 -5.40
C ALA A 29 -2.42 -1.55 -6.18
N GLY A 30 -3.13 -1.55 -7.32
CA GLY A 30 -3.25 -2.71 -8.21
C GLY A 30 -2.14 -2.81 -9.27
N ALA A 31 -1.25 -1.82 -9.37
CA ALA A 31 -0.21 -1.80 -10.37
C ALA A 31 0.91 -2.80 -10.06
N THR A 32 1.58 -3.28 -11.11
CA THR A 32 2.77 -4.11 -10.97
C THR A 32 4.02 -3.29 -11.25
N LEU A 33 4.97 -3.28 -10.31
CA LEU A 33 6.26 -2.62 -10.51
C LEU A 33 7.03 -3.31 -11.65
N VAL A 34 7.44 -2.54 -12.66
CA VAL A 34 8.32 -3.01 -13.75
C VAL A 34 9.75 -2.58 -13.41
N THR A 35 10.69 -3.54 -13.35
CA THR A 35 12.13 -3.24 -13.12
C THR A 35 12.89 -3.12 -14.42
N ASP A 36 14.13 -2.61 -14.36
CA ASP A 36 15.06 -2.55 -15.49
C ASP A 36 15.26 -3.92 -16.16
N ALA A 37 15.31 -5.00 -15.38
CA ALA A 37 15.44 -6.33 -15.92
C ALA A 37 14.15 -6.84 -16.58
N ASP A 38 12.97 -6.44 -16.10
CA ASP A 38 11.70 -6.72 -16.78
C ASP A 38 11.61 -5.94 -18.10
N HIS A 39 12.00 -4.67 -18.06
CA HIS A 39 12.09 -3.80 -19.23
C HIS A 39 13.06 -4.38 -20.28
N ALA A 40 14.29 -4.71 -19.88
CA ALA A 40 15.30 -5.27 -20.79
C ALA A 40 14.83 -6.58 -21.43
N ALA A 41 14.16 -7.45 -20.67
CA ALA A 41 13.59 -8.68 -21.22
C ALA A 41 12.48 -8.42 -22.24
N LEU A 42 11.61 -7.44 -21.97
CA LEU A 42 10.54 -7.03 -22.90
C LEU A 42 11.11 -6.36 -24.16
N SER A 43 12.12 -5.50 -24.03
CA SER A 43 12.80 -4.87 -25.15
C SER A 43 13.48 -5.90 -26.04
N ALA A 44 14.26 -6.83 -25.47
CA ALA A 44 14.90 -7.90 -26.23
C ALA A 44 13.88 -8.80 -26.95
N TRP A 45 12.73 -9.07 -26.31
CA TRP A 45 11.64 -9.81 -26.93
C TRP A 45 11.02 -9.04 -28.12
N LEU A 46 10.85 -7.72 -28.00
CA LEU A 46 10.36 -6.87 -29.10
C LEU A 46 11.32 -6.87 -30.28
N ASP A 47 12.63 -6.69 -30.03
CA ASP A 47 13.66 -6.63 -31.07
C ASP A 47 13.84 -7.96 -31.84
N SER A 48 13.56 -9.08 -31.18
CA SER A 48 13.63 -10.42 -31.79
C SER A 48 12.50 -10.71 -32.79
N ARG A 49 11.49 -9.84 -32.88
CA ARG A 49 10.32 -10.02 -33.75
C ARG A 49 10.35 -9.05 -34.92
N PRO A 50 9.96 -9.51 -36.13
CA PRO A 50 9.77 -8.58 -37.25
C PRO A 50 8.70 -7.56 -36.87
N ALA A 51 8.90 -6.29 -37.24
CA ALA A 51 7.92 -5.23 -37.05
C ALA A 51 6.60 -5.65 -37.72
N ARG A 52 5.61 -6.07 -36.92
CA ARG A 52 4.28 -6.40 -37.44
C ARG A 52 3.46 -5.13 -37.49
N GLU A 53 2.96 -4.80 -38.67
CA GLU A 53 1.83 -3.88 -38.79
C GLU A 53 0.59 -4.59 -38.24
N GLY A 54 0.07 -4.09 -37.12
CA GLY A 54 -1.22 -4.50 -36.58
C GLY A 54 -1.17 -5.77 -35.71
N GLY A 55 -1.36 -5.57 -34.40
CA GLY A 55 -1.56 -6.62 -33.42
C GLY A 55 -0.93 -6.24 -32.08
N GLY A 56 -1.73 -6.17 -31.01
CA GLY A 56 -1.22 -5.97 -29.66
C GLY A 56 -0.23 -7.07 -29.22
N PRO A 57 0.46 -6.91 -28.08
CA PRO A 57 1.57 -7.76 -27.66
C PRO A 57 1.11 -9.17 -27.22
N ARG A 58 0.62 -9.98 -28.16
CA ARG A 58 0.28 -11.38 -27.91
C ARG A 58 1.56 -12.20 -27.72
N GLY A 59 1.63 -12.90 -26.59
CA GLY A 59 2.76 -13.77 -26.22
C GLY A 59 3.98 -13.01 -25.70
N ALA A 60 3.80 -11.80 -25.14
CA ALA A 60 4.84 -11.15 -24.36
C ALA A 60 5.24 -12.05 -23.16
N PRO A 61 6.52 -12.04 -22.77
CA PRO A 61 6.94 -12.76 -21.58
C PRO A 61 6.16 -12.22 -20.37
N ALA A 62 5.72 -13.14 -19.50
CA ALA A 62 5.16 -12.75 -18.22
C ALA A 62 6.21 -12.00 -17.41
N LEU A 63 5.77 -11.01 -16.64
CA LEU A 63 6.63 -10.38 -15.64
C LEU A 63 7.11 -11.45 -14.65
N ARG A 64 8.36 -11.33 -14.20
CA ARG A 64 8.93 -12.30 -13.27
C ARG A 64 8.14 -12.29 -11.96
N PRO A 65 7.73 -13.46 -11.44
CA PRO A 65 7.18 -13.56 -10.08
C PRO A 65 8.21 -13.03 -9.09
N ARG A 66 7.74 -12.35 -8.04
CA ARG A 66 8.62 -11.78 -7.02
C ARG A 66 8.34 -12.39 -5.66
N ASP A 67 9.43 -12.66 -4.94
CA ASP A 67 9.40 -13.08 -3.54
C ASP A 67 9.48 -11.88 -2.57
N GLU A 68 9.71 -10.67 -3.10
CA GLU A 68 9.90 -9.43 -2.33
C GLU A 68 8.61 -8.60 -2.24
N PHE A 69 8.45 -7.89 -1.12
CA PHE A 69 7.37 -6.92 -0.90
C PHE A 69 7.80 -5.51 -1.33
N LEU A 70 6.85 -4.59 -1.51
CA LEU A 70 7.18 -3.16 -1.63
C LEU A 70 7.08 -2.50 -0.25
N THR A 71 7.85 -1.45 0.02
CA THR A 71 7.67 -0.68 1.26
C THR A 71 6.31 0.02 1.34
N SER A 72 5.64 0.22 0.19
CA SER A 72 4.24 0.62 0.13
C SER A 72 3.26 -0.43 0.66
N ALA A 73 3.68 -1.68 0.86
CA ALA A 73 2.84 -2.71 1.49
C ALA A 73 2.68 -2.51 3.01
N LEU A 74 3.46 -1.62 3.63
CA LEU A 74 3.31 -1.29 5.04
C LEU A 74 2.14 -0.30 5.26
N PRO A 75 1.42 -0.43 6.39
CA PRO A 75 0.45 0.60 6.78
C PRO A 75 1.16 1.95 6.99
N MET A 76 0.55 3.01 6.46
CA MET A 76 1.12 4.36 6.47
C MET A 76 0.41 5.33 7.41
N THR A 77 -0.81 5.07 7.87
CA THR A 77 -1.51 5.98 8.81
C THR A 77 -1.18 5.60 10.24
N ARG A 78 -0.80 6.58 11.09
CA ARG A 78 -0.27 6.30 12.43
C ARG A 78 -1.27 5.57 13.33
N ASP A 79 -2.51 6.04 13.31
CA ASP A 79 -3.61 5.46 14.06
C ASP A 79 -4.65 4.86 13.10
N VAL A 80 -5.22 3.73 13.49
CA VAL A 80 -6.34 3.11 12.81
C VAL A 80 -7.57 4.00 12.87
N GLU A 81 -7.76 4.76 13.96
CA GLU A 81 -8.90 5.68 14.07
C GLU A 81 -8.83 6.80 13.04
N ASP A 82 -7.64 7.31 12.71
CA ASP A 82 -7.46 8.31 11.65
C ASP A 82 -7.90 7.76 10.28
N VAL A 83 -7.64 6.48 10.00
CA VAL A 83 -8.11 5.81 8.78
C VAL A 83 -9.63 5.75 8.74
N LEU A 84 -10.26 5.42 9.87
CA LEU A 84 -11.73 5.31 9.97
C LEU A 84 -12.41 6.68 9.89
N ASP A 85 -11.85 7.69 10.54
CA ASP A 85 -12.32 9.08 10.45
C ASP A 85 -12.19 9.59 9.02
N GLY A 86 -11.04 9.35 8.38
CA GLY A 86 -10.83 9.73 6.99
C GLY A 86 -11.76 9.00 6.03
N TYR A 87 -12.04 7.72 6.28
CA TYR A 87 -13.02 6.94 5.51
C TYR A 87 -14.43 7.57 5.55
N GLU A 88 -14.90 7.96 6.74
CA GLU A 88 -16.20 8.62 6.88
C GLU A 88 -16.25 9.98 6.18
N ARG A 89 -15.16 10.74 6.23
CA ARG A 89 -15.05 12.05 5.56
C ARG A 89 -15.06 11.92 4.04
N ILE A 90 -14.32 10.95 3.49
CA ILE A 90 -14.36 10.63 2.05
C ILE A 90 -15.79 10.28 1.62
N ALA A 91 -16.53 9.52 2.44
CA ALA A 91 -17.93 9.17 2.15
C ALA A 91 -18.87 10.40 2.12
N ARG A 92 -18.49 11.51 2.78
CA ARG A 92 -19.19 12.82 2.72
C ARG A 92 -18.67 13.72 1.60
N GLY A 93 -17.70 13.27 0.81
CA GLY A 93 -17.04 14.08 -0.23
C GLY A 93 -16.03 15.08 0.33
N GLU A 94 -15.59 14.90 1.57
CA GLU A 94 -14.60 15.74 2.24
C GLU A 94 -13.19 15.13 2.13
N GLU A 95 -12.17 15.94 2.36
CA GLU A 95 -10.81 15.44 2.55
C GLU A 95 -10.71 14.57 3.80
N PRO A 96 -9.97 13.45 3.76
CA PRO A 96 -9.84 12.55 4.91
C PRO A 96 -9.12 13.19 6.10
N SER A 97 -8.19 14.12 5.86
CA SER A 97 -7.50 14.86 6.92
C SER A 97 -7.32 16.34 6.54
N GLY A 98 -7.21 17.20 7.56
CA GLY A 98 -6.78 18.59 7.36
C GLY A 98 -5.28 18.71 7.06
N ASP A 99 -4.50 17.68 7.41
CA ASP A 99 -3.08 17.57 7.06
C ASP A 99 -2.92 16.74 5.78
N ALA A 100 -2.26 17.31 4.76
CA ALA A 100 -2.13 16.68 3.45
C ALA A 100 -1.35 15.36 3.50
N THR A 101 -0.30 15.28 4.32
CA THR A 101 0.49 14.05 4.45
C THR A 101 -0.33 12.93 5.08
N THR A 102 -1.09 13.25 6.12
CA THR A 102 -2.00 12.29 6.76
C THR A 102 -3.11 11.87 5.80
N ALA A 103 -3.65 12.81 5.01
CA ALA A 103 -4.65 12.50 3.98
C ALA A 103 -4.10 11.50 2.95
N ASP A 104 -2.89 11.71 2.45
CA ASP A 104 -2.22 10.80 1.52
C ASP A 104 -2.00 9.40 2.14
N CYS A 105 -1.58 9.32 3.41
CA CYS A 105 -1.46 8.05 4.12
C CYS A 105 -2.81 7.31 4.23
N ILE A 106 -3.91 8.03 4.49
CA ILE A 106 -5.24 7.44 4.60
C ILE A 106 -5.70 6.88 3.25
N TYR A 107 -5.54 7.67 2.17
CA TYR A 107 -5.87 7.19 0.83
C TYR A 107 -5.08 5.94 0.46
N HIS A 108 -3.77 5.97 0.72
CA HIS A 108 -2.86 4.84 0.50
C HIS A 108 -3.35 3.59 1.22
N ASP A 109 -3.63 3.67 2.51
CA ASP A 109 -4.04 2.50 3.29
C ASP A 109 -5.40 1.95 2.84
N LEU A 110 -6.40 2.83 2.64
CA LEU A 110 -7.72 2.42 2.19
C LEU A 110 -7.67 1.73 0.82
N ALA A 111 -6.83 2.21 -0.08
CA ALA A 111 -6.60 1.60 -1.39
C ALA A 111 -5.84 0.27 -1.26
N SER A 112 -4.74 0.24 -0.49
CA SER A 112 -3.88 -0.94 -0.30
C SER A 112 -4.63 -2.12 0.33
N TYR A 113 -5.54 -1.86 1.27
CA TYR A 113 -6.38 -2.89 1.90
C TYR A 113 -7.72 -3.10 1.19
N GLY A 114 -7.99 -2.38 0.09
CA GLY A 114 -9.15 -2.60 -0.76
C GLY A 114 -10.50 -2.36 -0.05
N ILE A 115 -10.56 -1.39 0.86
CA ILE A 115 -11.77 -1.13 1.65
C ILE A 115 -12.89 -0.59 0.74
N ARG A 116 -14.06 -1.23 0.78
CA ARG A 116 -15.23 -0.83 -0.04
C ARG A 116 -15.90 0.40 0.53
N ALA A 117 -16.43 1.23 -0.37
CA ALA A 117 -17.23 2.39 0.02
C ALA A 117 -18.61 1.97 0.55
N GLY A 118 -19.26 2.87 1.29
CA GLY A 118 -20.65 2.71 1.75
C GLY A 118 -20.82 1.79 2.96
N LEU A 119 -19.74 1.44 3.66
CA LEU A 119 -19.82 0.78 4.96
C LEU A 119 -20.04 1.83 6.07
N GLY A 120 -20.70 1.43 7.17
CA GLY A 120 -20.61 2.17 8.42
C GLY A 120 -19.25 1.94 9.09
N ARG A 121 -18.88 2.78 10.06
CA ARG A 121 -17.58 2.74 10.77
C ARG A 121 -17.18 1.34 11.24
N GLU A 122 -18.07 0.66 11.95
CA GLU A 122 -17.81 -0.70 12.46
C GLU A 122 -17.60 -1.71 11.33
N GLY A 123 -18.36 -1.59 10.25
CA GLY A 123 -18.19 -2.42 9.05
C GLY A 123 -16.83 -2.16 8.39
N ALA A 124 -16.45 -0.89 8.26
CA ALA A 124 -15.14 -0.50 7.72
C ALA A 124 -13.99 -1.01 8.59
N ARG A 125 -14.10 -0.92 9.94
CA ARG A 125 -13.12 -1.49 10.87
C ARG A 125 -12.99 -3.00 10.71
N ALA A 126 -14.11 -3.72 10.67
CA ALA A 126 -14.10 -5.17 10.53
C ALA A 126 -13.48 -5.61 9.20
N GLU A 127 -13.78 -4.89 8.12
CA GLU A 127 -13.17 -5.16 6.82
C GLU A 127 -11.68 -4.82 6.79
N LEU A 128 -11.28 -3.68 7.38
CA LEU A 128 -9.88 -3.28 7.50
C LEU A 128 -9.08 -4.33 8.27
N ALA A 129 -9.58 -4.79 9.42
CA ALA A 129 -8.95 -5.85 10.19
C ALA A 129 -8.80 -7.13 9.35
N ARG A 130 -9.87 -7.57 8.68
CA ARG A 130 -9.86 -8.76 7.83
C ARG A 130 -8.84 -8.64 6.69
N ALA A 131 -8.85 -7.51 5.98
CA ALA A 131 -7.95 -7.26 4.84
C ALA A 131 -6.49 -7.16 5.30
N PHE A 132 -6.24 -6.43 6.40
CA PHE A 132 -4.93 -6.29 7.00
C PHE A 132 -4.31 -7.64 7.36
N PHE A 133 -5.00 -8.51 8.10
CA PHE A 133 -4.48 -9.83 8.46
C PHE A 133 -4.44 -10.84 7.29
N ALA A 134 -5.22 -10.61 6.23
CA ALA A 134 -5.15 -11.40 5.02
C ALA A 134 -3.96 -11.00 4.12
N HIS A 135 -3.41 -9.79 4.29
CA HIS A 135 -2.36 -9.26 3.45
C HIS A 135 -1.09 -10.14 3.56
N PRO A 136 -0.49 -10.60 2.43
CA PRO A 136 0.64 -11.54 2.46
C PRO A 136 1.84 -11.05 3.29
N PHE A 137 2.19 -9.76 3.20
CA PHE A 137 3.24 -9.15 4.04
C PHE A 137 2.93 -9.30 5.54
N VAL A 138 1.70 -8.97 5.96
CA VAL A 138 1.28 -9.01 7.36
C VAL A 138 1.29 -10.45 7.88
N ARG A 139 0.92 -11.43 7.04
CA ARG A 139 0.99 -12.85 7.41
C ARG A 139 2.43 -13.32 7.67
N VAL A 140 3.39 -12.86 6.87
CA VAL A 140 4.80 -13.18 7.13
C VAL A 140 5.24 -12.56 8.45
N VAL A 141 4.96 -11.28 8.68
CA VAL A 141 5.32 -10.62 9.95
C VAL A 141 4.63 -11.29 11.14
N ASP A 142 3.34 -11.62 11.05
CA ASP A 142 2.60 -12.32 12.10
C ASP A 142 3.26 -13.66 12.46
N SER A 143 3.72 -14.41 11.46
CA SER A 143 4.42 -15.68 11.68
C SER A 143 5.75 -15.54 12.42
N MET A 144 6.39 -14.35 12.35
CA MET A 144 7.62 -14.06 13.07
C MET A 144 7.38 -13.79 14.57
N ILE A 145 6.15 -13.49 14.98
CA ILE A 145 5.76 -13.19 16.37
C ILE A 145 5.48 -14.51 17.08
N ALA A 146 6.53 -15.21 17.55
CA ALA A 146 6.39 -16.49 18.24
C ALA A 146 7.46 -16.67 19.35
N PRO A 147 7.11 -16.58 20.64
CA PRO A 147 5.89 -15.96 21.19
C PRO A 147 5.91 -14.43 21.08
N GLU A 148 7.08 -13.86 20.74
CA GLU A 148 7.35 -12.44 20.67
C GLU A 148 8.32 -12.11 19.53
N ALA A 149 8.32 -10.86 19.11
CA ALA A 149 9.27 -10.32 18.15
C ALA A 149 9.74 -8.93 18.60
N TYR A 150 11.05 -8.72 18.58
CA TYR A 150 11.66 -7.41 18.86
C TYR A 150 11.64 -6.54 17.61
N PHE A 151 11.44 -5.24 17.82
CA PHE A 151 11.38 -4.22 16.77
C PHE A 151 12.56 -4.29 15.79
N GLY A 152 13.78 -4.43 16.32
CA GLY A 152 14.99 -4.53 15.51
C GLY A 152 14.98 -5.71 14.53
N ARG A 153 14.49 -6.88 14.97
CA ARG A 153 14.40 -8.08 14.13
C ARG A 153 13.41 -7.89 12.99
N VAL A 154 12.24 -7.32 13.28
CA VAL A 154 11.22 -7.07 12.24
C VAL A 154 11.72 -5.99 11.28
N LYS A 155 12.28 -4.89 11.79
CA LYS A 155 12.86 -3.83 10.97
C LYS A 155 13.94 -4.35 10.02
N GLU A 156 14.87 -5.17 10.52
CA GLU A 156 15.92 -5.78 9.70
C GLU A 156 15.33 -6.68 8.61
N TRP A 157 14.30 -7.47 8.94
CA TRP A 157 13.62 -8.30 7.95
C TRP A 157 12.95 -7.45 6.87
N VAL A 158 12.21 -6.40 7.25
CA VAL A 158 11.56 -5.49 6.30
C VAL A 158 12.61 -4.86 5.38
N GLN A 159 13.74 -4.38 5.93
CA GLN A 159 14.82 -3.78 5.15
C GLN A 159 15.45 -4.74 4.13
N LYS A 160 15.49 -6.05 4.43
CA LYS A 160 16.07 -7.07 3.54
C LYS A 160 15.09 -7.61 2.50
N ASN A 161 13.79 -7.54 2.76
CA ASN A 161 12.76 -8.21 1.95
C ASN A 161 11.78 -7.24 1.28
N CYS A 162 11.93 -5.92 1.50
CA CYS A 162 11.12 -4.91 0.84
C CYS A 162 11.96 -4.06 -0.12
N THR A 163 11.45 -3.84 -1.32
CA THR A 163 12.04 -2.96 -2.33
C THR A 163 11.49 -1.53 -2.19
N ASP A 164 12.38 -0.53 -2.23
CA ASP A 164 12.04 0.89 -2.18
C ASP A 164 11.87 1.49 -3.60
N VAL A 165 10.83 1.11 -4.34
CA VAL A 165 10.55 1.74 -5.66
C VAL A 165 9.04 1.77 -5.97
N PRO A 166 8.46 2.90 -6.44
CA PRO A 166 9.05 4.23 -6.55
C PRO A 166 8.68 5.12 -5.35
N VAL A 167 9.71 5.70 -4.73
CA VAL A 167 9.69 6.70 -3.65
C VAL A 167 9.16 6.19 -2.30
N PRO A 168 10.04 5.92 -1.31
CA PRO A 168 9.59 5.94 0.07
C PRO A 168 9.14 7.38 0.39
N SER A 169 7.90 7.53 0.85
CA SER A 169 7.54 8.72 1.63
C SER A 169 8.59 8.86 2.73
N ARG A 170 8.95 10.09 3.12
CA ARG A 170 10.02 10.43 4.08
C ARG A 170 9.81 9.84 5.50
N ARG A 171 8.94 8.87 5.69
CA ARG A 171 9.00 8.01 6.85
C ARG A 171 10.26 7.17 6.79
N ASP A 172 11.12 7.41 7.78
CA ASP A 172 12.06 6.41 8.25
C ASP A 172 11.31 5.08 8.37
N LEU A 173 11.86 4.01 7.79
CA LEU A 173 11.39 2.63 7.92
C LEU A 173 11.00 2.30 9.36
N THR A 174 11.70 2.89 10.33
CA THR A 174 11.36 2.86 11.75
C THR A 174 9.89 3.21 12.01
N GLY A 175 9.41 4.34 11.48
CA GLY A 175 8.04 4.81 11.68
C GLY A 175 7.01 3.87 11.08
N ASN A 176 7.26 3.29 9.90
CA ASN A 176 6.33 2.33 9.29
C ASN A 176 6.23 1.03 10.10
N VAL A 177 7.35 0.53 10.63
CA VAL A 177 7.34 -0.65 11.49
C VAL A 177 6.63 -0.38 12.83
N GLN A 178 6.77 0.84 13.38
CA GLN A 178 6.02 1.24 14.58
C GLN A 178 4.51 1.27 14.31
N VAL A 179 4.11 1.82 13.16
CA VAL A 179 2.71 1.81 12.73
C VAL A 179 2.19 0.39 12.55
N LEU A 180 2.97 -0.49 11.93
CA LEU A 180 2.62 -1.91 11.79
C LEU A 180 2.35 -2.57 13.16
N TYR A 181 3.18 -2.31 14.16
CA TYR A 181 2.99 -2.84 15.52
C TYR A 181 1.72 -2.29 16.18
N SER A 182 1.49 -0.98 16.06
CA SER A 182 0.27 -0.32 16.55
C SER A 182 -0.98 -0.95 15.92
N TRP A 183 -0.97 -1.16 14.60
CA TRP A 183 -2.08 -1.77 13.87
C TRP A 183 -2.31 -3.23 14.26
N LEU A 184 -1.25 -4.02 14.44
CA LEU A 184 -1.34 -5.40 14.93
C LEU A 184 -2.04 -5.46 16.29
N GLU A 185 -1.68 -4.57 17.23
CA GLU A 185 -2.34 -4.49 18.54
C GLU A 185 -3.79 -4.02 18.42
N ARG A 186 -4.05 -2.94 17.68
CA ARG A 186 -5.37 -2.29 17.62
C ARG A 186 -6.41 -3.08 16.83
N LEU A 187 -6.02 -3.70 15.73
CA LEU A 187 -6.89 -4.55 14.91
C LEU A 187 -6.88 -6.01 15.37
N GLY A 188 -5.90 -6.40 16.19
CA GLY A 188 -5.68 -7.78 16.62
C GLY A 188 -6.76 -8.36 17.53
N GLY A 189 -7.66 -7.54 18.06
CA GLY A 189 -8.73 -7.99 18.96
C GLY A 189 -8.20 -8.56 20.27
N GLY A 190 -7.09 -8.01 20.78
CA GLY A 190 -6.43 -8.49 22.00
C GLY A 190 -5.41 -9.62 21.79
N ARG A 191 -5.22 -10.13 20.57
CA ARG A 191 -4.22 -11.18 20.27
C ARG A 191 -2.77 -10.73 20.41
N TYR A 192 -2.51 -9.43 20.39
CA TYR A 192 -1.17 -8.87 20.47
C TYR A 192 -1.11 -7.78 21.53
N ALA A 193 0.06 -7.65 22.15
CA ALA A 193 0.39 -6.54 23.02
C ALA A 193 1.78 -6.00 22.64
N VAL A 194 1.92 -4.68 22.64
CA VAL A 194 3.19 -3.99 22.40
C VAL A 194 3.72 -3.43 23.71
N ASP A 195 4.98 -3.75 24.05
CA ASP A 195 5.65 -3.26 25.26
C ASP A 195 7.09 -2.79 24.96
N VAL A 196 7.72 -2.13 25.94
CA VAL A 196 9.14 -1.75 25.90
C VAL A 196 9.84 -2.32 27.13
N PRO A 197 10.34 -3.57 27.07
CA PRO A 197 11.01 -4.19 28.21
C PRO A 197 12.30 -3.44 28.57
N GLY A 198 12.40 -2.99 29.83
CA GLY A 198 13.62 -2.36 30.36
C GLY A 198 14.10 -1.13 29.59
N GLU A 199 13.20 -0.39 28.95
CA GLU A 199 13.44 0.89 28.25
C GLU A 199 14.40 0.85 27.04
N ARG A 200 14.76 -0.34 26.51
CA ARG A 200 15.77 -0.45 25.43
C ARG A 200 15.20 -0.65 24.03
N SER A 201 14.18 -1.49 23.85
CA SER A 201 13.64 -1.81 22.53
C SER A 201 12.17 -2.21 22.61
N GLN A 202 11.36 -1.68 21.70
CA GLN A 202 9.96 -2.08 21.57
C GLN A 202 9.87 -3.55 21.13
N ARG A 203 8.87 -4.25 21.65
CA ARG A 203 8.57 -5.64 21.34
C ARG A 203 7.08 -5.81 21.17
N ILE A 204 6.69 -6.72 20.29
CA ILE A 204 5.32 -7.21 20.17
C ILE A 204 5.26 -8.67 20.60
N ARG A 205 4.24 -9.05 21.36
CA ARG A 205 4.02 -10.43 21.83
C ARG A 205 2.60 -10.89 21.56
N ARG A 206 2.42 -12.19 21.36
CA ARG A 206 1.09 -12.81 21.35
C ARG A 206 0.57 -12.88 22.78
N VAL A 207 -0.68 -12.47 22.98
CA VAL A 207 -1.40 -12.64 24.24
C VAL A 207 -2.32 -13.83 24.04
N ALA A 208 -2.16 -14.84 24.90
CA ALA A 208 -2.92 -16.09 24.85
C ALA A 208 -4.41 -15.86 25.10
#